data_AF-A0A965WRP6-F1
#
_entry.id   AF-A0A965WRP6-F1
#
_cell.length_a   1.000
_cell.length_b   1.000
_cell.length_c   1.000
_cell.angle_alpha   90.00
_cell.angle_beta   90.00
_cell.angle_gamma   90.00
#
_symmetry.space_group_name_H-M   'P 1'
#
loop_
_entity.id
_entity.type
_entity.pdbx_description
1 polymer ?
#
loop_
_entity_poly.entity_id
_entity_poly.type
_entity_poly.pdbx_seq_one_letter_code
_entity_poly.pdbx_strand_id
1 'polypeptide(L)' 'MYYVTKNYITEEFASEEDAYNYIIADLESHHLSYKKVYEQTDNDIQVIVFQYHTLYMEAYIIHKTMDLRTRRN' A
#
# COMPACT_ATOMS: atom_id res chain seq x y z
N MET A 1 13.49 0.31 -5.63
CA MET A 1 13.06 0.71 -4.28
C MET A 1 11.56 0.91 -4.33
N TYR A 2 10.85 0.39 -3.35
CA TYR A 2 9.41 0.46 -3.27
C TYR A 2 9.04 1.19 -1.98
N TYR A 3 8.02 2.04 -2.03
CA TYR A 3 7.54 2.76 -0.86
C TYR A 3 6.07 2.43 -0.65
N VAL A 4 5.71 1.93 0.53
CA VAL A 4 4.32 1.68 0.89
C VAL A 4 3.87 2.80 1.80
N THR A 5 2.85 3.54 1.37
CA THR A 5 2.18 4.55 2.17
C THR A 5 0.83 4.03 2.64
N LYS A 6 0.61 4.03 3.96
CA LYS A 6 -0.68 3.79 4.62
C LYS A 6 -0.92 4.95 5.59
N ASN A 7 -2.12 5.52 5.56
CA ASN A 7 -2.48 6.72 6.32
C ASN A 7 -1.53 7.90 6.02
N TYR A 8 -0.55 8.13 6.88
CA TYR A 8 0.46 9.20 6.77
C TYR A 8 1.88 8.68 7.02
N ILE A 9 2.06 7.35 7.01
CA ILE A 9 3.35 6.69 7.25
C ILE A 9 3.79 6.06 5.93
N THR A 10 5.05 6.26 5.59
CA THR A 10 5.68 5.71 4.39
C THR A 10 6.87 4.85 4.81
N GLU A 11 6.85 3.58 4.42
CA GLU A 11 7.92 2.62 4.67
C GLU A 11 8.63 2.25 3.36
N GLU A 12 9.94 2.07 3.42
CA GLU A 12 10.81 1.79 2.25
C GLU A 12 11.23 0.31 2.20
N PHE A 13 11.17 -0.28 1.01
CA PHE A 13 11.46 -1.69 0.75
C PHE A 13 12.37 -1.88 -0.46
N ALA A 14 13.27 -2.87 -0.37
CA ALA A 14 14.21 -3.19 -1.44
C ALA A 14 13.51 -3.75 -2.68
N SER A 15 12.45 -4.54 -2.49
CA SER A 15 11.73 -5.25 -3.55
C SER A 15 10.21 -5.06 -3.47
N GLU A 16 9.53 -5.36 -4.57
CA GLU A 16 8.05 -5.37 -4.62
C GLU A 16 7.50 -6.44 -3.69
N GLU A 17 8.13 -7.62 -3.67
CA GLU A 17 7.75 -8.74 -2.81
C GLU A 17 7.78 -8.36 -1.33
N ASP A 18 8.82 -7.68 -0.87
CA ASP A 18 8.92 -7.20 0.53
C ASP A 18 7.80 -6.20 0.87
N ALA A 19 7.48 -5.29 -0.07
CA ALA A 19 6.39 -4.34 0.09
C ALA A 19 5.03 -5.05 0.22
N TYR A 20 4.77 -6.07 -0.60
CA TYR A 20 3.57 -6.88 -0.48
C TYR A 20 3.53 -7.69 0.82
N ASN A 21 4.65 -8.31 1.21
CA ASN A 21 4.74 -9.07 2.46
C ASN A 21 4.45 -8.16 3.68
N TYR A 22 4.91 -6.91 3.66
CA TYR A 22 4.57 -5.92 4.68
C TYR A 22 3.06 -5.64 4.74
N ILE A 23 2.41 -5.41 3.59
CA ILE A 23 0.96 -5.17 3.53
C ILE A 23 0.19 -6.38 4.10
N ILE A 24 0.58 -7.61 3.71
CA ILE A 24 -0.07 -8.83 4.18
C ILE A 24 0.13 -9.01 5.69
N ALA A 25 1.34 -8.82 6.20
CA ALA A 25 1.63 -8.93 7.63
C ALA A 25 0.83 -7.91 8.46
N ASP A 26 0.68 -6.68 7.98
CA ASP A 26 -0.14 -5.64 8.60
C ASP A 26 -1.63 -6.03 8.60
N LEU A 27 -2.17 -6.48 7.46
CA LEU A 27 -3.56 -6.97 7.36
C LEU A 27 -3.83 -8.15 8.32
N GLU A 28 -2.89 -9.10 8.40
CA GLU A 28 -2.99 -10.28 9.28
C GLU A 28 -2.89 -9.93 10.76
N SER A 29 -2.16 -8.86 11.12
CA SER A 29 -2.02 -8.39 12.51
C SER A 29 -3.36 -7.99 13.14
N HIS A 30 -4.35 -7.63 12.32
CA HIS A 30 -5.68 -7.28 12.78
C HIS A 30 -6.52 -8.51 13.18
N HIS A 31 -6.11 -9.74 12.82
CA HIS A 31 -6.86 -10.99 13.07
C HIS A 31 -8.31 -10.98 12.54
N LEU A 32 -8.56 -10.24 11.45
CA LEU A 32 -9.86 -10.15 10.78
C LEU A 32 -9.73 -10.71 9.36
N SER A 33 -10.78 -11.39 8.87
CA SER A 33 -10.86 -11.73 7.46
C SER A 33 -10.94 -10.47 6.59
N TYR A 34 -10.15 -10.43 5.53
CA TYR A 34 -10.07 -9.32 4.57
C TYR A 34 -10.19 -9.81 3.13
N LYS A 35 -10.57 -8.91 2.22
CA LYS A 35 -10.62 -9.14 0.78
C LYS A 35 -10.11 -7.90 0.04
N LYS A 36 -9.30 -8.10 -1.01
CA LYS A 36 -8.95 -7.03 -1.95
C LYS A 36 -10.20 -6.65 -2.75
N VAL A 37 -10.63 -5.39 -2.64
CA VAL A 37 -11.85 -4.87 -3.29
C VAL A 37 -11.55 -3.90 -4.41
N TYR A 38 -10.35 -3.32 -4.42
CA TYR A 38 -9.90 -2.44 -5.48
C TYR A 38 -8.38 -2.55 -5.64
N GLU A 39 -7.94 -2.48 -6.89
CA GLU A 39 -6.55 -2.42 -7.27
C GLU A 39 -6.45 -1.65 -8.57
N GLN A 40 -5.65 -0.60 -8.57
CA GLN A 40 -5.35 0.15 -9.77
C GLN A 40 -3.89 0.56 -9.77
N THR A 41 -3.27 0.41 -10.93
CA THR A 41 -1.90 0.88 -11.18
C THR A 41 -1.95 1.95 -12.25
N ASP A 42 -1.33 3.09 -11.98
CA ASP A 42 -1.09 4.16 -12.94
C ASP A 42 0.37 4.61 -12.84
N ASN A 43 1.13 4.37 -13.90
CA ASN A 43 2.58 4.54 -13.94
C ASN A 43 3.28 3.82 -12.77
N ASP A 44 4.06 4.56 -11.98
CA ASP A 44 4.83 4.06 -10.84
C ASP A 44 4.04 4.06 -9.53
N ILE A 45 2.72 4.28 -9.58
CA ILE A 45 1.86 4.31 -8.40
C ILE A 45 0.82 3.19 -8.52
N GLN A 46 0.75 2.34 -7.50
CA GLN A 46 -0.28 1.33 -7.35
C GLN A 46 -1.07 1.59 -6.09
N VAL A 47 -2.40 1.65 -6.20
CA VAL A 47 -3.33 1.78 -5.09
C VAL A 47 -4.07 0.48 -4.91
N ILE A 48 -4.04 -0.05 -3.69
CA ILE A 48 -4.71 -1.29 -3.31
C ILE A 48 -5.63 -0.99 -2.13
N VAL A 49 -6.90 -1.38 -2.23
CA VAL A 49 -7.84 -1.27 -1.12
C VAL A 49 -8.32 -2.65 -0.71
N PHE A 50 -8.21 -2.91 0.58
CA PHE A 50 -8.75 -4.09 1.24
C PHE A 50 -9.96 -3.70 2.06
N GLN A 51 -10.95 -4.59 2.09
CA GLN A 51 -12.12 -4.47 2.95
C GLN A 51 -12.11 -5.64 3.95
N TYR A 52 -12.26 -5.33 5.23
CA TYR A 52 -12.50 -6.31 6.27
C TYR A 52 -13.96 -6.72 6.30
N HIS A 53 -14.25 -7.89 6.89
CA HIS A 53 -15.63 -8.35 7.09
C HIS A 53 -16.47 -7.38 7.94
N THR A 54 -15.84 -6.51 8.75
CA THR A 54 -16.48 -5.45 9.54
C THR A 54 -16.91 -4.24 8.71
N LEU A 55 -16.74 -4.28 7.39
CA LEU A 55 -16.94 -3.18 6.43
C LEU A 55 -15.93 -2.03 6.55
N TYR A 56 -14.94 -2.13 7.44
CA TYR A 56 -13.80 -1.22 7.48
C TYR A 56 -12.91 -1.44 6.24
N MET A 57 -12.33 -0.37 5.71
CA MET A 57 -11.48 -0.40 4.52
C MET A 57 -10.11 0.17 4.83
N GLU A 58 -9.07 -0.43 4.25
CA GLU A 58 -7.71 0.04 4.31
C GLU A 58 -7.11 0.18 2.93
N ALA A 59 -6.49 1.33 2.68
CA ALA A 59 -5.83 1.65 1.43
C ALA A 59 -4.32 1.68 1.63
N TYR A 60 -3.61 1.05 0.70
CA TYR A 60 -2.17 1.06 0.58
C TYR A 60 -1.78 1.65 -0.76
N ILE A 61 -0.78 2.52 -0.76
CA ILE A 61 -0.22 3.12 -1.98
C ILE A 61 1.22 2.66 -2.11
N ILE A 62 1.54 1.92 -3.16
CA ILE A 62 2.89 1.46 -3.49
C ILE A 62 3.47 2.40 -4.56
N HIS A 63 4.60 3.04 -4.26
CA HIS A 63 5.37 3.85 -5.20
C HIS A 63 6.61 3.09 -5.67
N LYS A 64 6.76 2.87 -6.99
CA LYS A 64 7.91 2.19 -7.62
C LYS A 64 9.10 3.13 -7.86
N THR A 65 8.82 4.42 -7.90
CA THR A 65 9.80 5.52 -7.88
C THR A 65 9.24 6.63 -7.01
N MET A 66 10.05 7.17 -6.10
CA MET A 66 9.62 8.29 -5.24
C MET A 66 10.44 9.52 -5.59
N ASP A 67 10.03 10.26 -6.63
CA ASP A 67 10.54 11.61 -6.85
C ASP A 67 9.67 12.63 -6.11
N LEU A 68 9.87 12.78 -4.79
CA LEU A 68 9.18 13.81 -3.99
C LEU A 68 9.62 15.25 -4.34
N ARG A 69 10.57 15.45 -5.26
CA ARG A 69 11.16 16.78 -5.51
C ARG A 69 10.33 17.64 -6.47
N THR A 70 9.32 17.10 -7.14
CA THR A 70 8.65 17.78 -8.25
C THR A 70 7.16 17.96 -7.98
N ARG A 71 6.82 18.93 -7.10
CA ARG A 71 5.58 19.73 -7.16
C ARG A 71 5.71 20.99 -6.28
N ARG A 72 6.74 21.78 -6.57
CA ARG A 72 6.73 23.23 -6.36
C ARG A 72 7.00 23.87 -7.72
N ASN A 73 5.93 24.21 -8.43
CA ASN A 73 5.89 25.24 -9.46
C ASN A 73 4.52 25.88 -9.39
#